data_AF-A0A4Y3FM47-F1
#
_entry.id   AF-A0A4Y3FM47-F1
#
_cell.length_a   1.000
_cell.length_b   1.000
_cell.length_c   1.000
_cell.angle_alpha   90.00
_cell.angle_beta   90.00
_cell.angle_gamma   90.00
#
_symmetry.space_group_name_H-M   'P 1'
#
loop_
_entity.id
_entity.type
_entity.pdbx_description
1 polymer ?
#
loop_
_entity_poly.entity_id
_entity_poly.type
_entity_poly.pdbx_seq_one_letter_code
_entity_poly.pdbx_strand_id
1 'polypeptide(L)' 'MMEVRYPVEDKYSFHLRAKGDIYRIDTAPHHPEISTYPRHIHFKREDRIIEDRITNLGNSPEENFKEAMVWVRGLLTPYE' A
#
# COMPACT_ATOMS: atom_id res chain seq x y z
N MET A 1 -9.69 1.70 -10.17
CA MET A 1 -8.48 1.58 -11.01
C MET A 1 -7.33 1.15 -10.14
N MET A 2 -6.58 0.13 -10.56
CA MET A 2 -5.36 -0.31 -9.88
C MET A 2 -4.16 0.09 -10.73
N GLU A 3 -3.16 0.71 -10.12
CA GLU A 3 -1.86 1.00 -10.72
C GLU A 3 -0.77 0.32 -9.89
N VAL A 4 0.16 -0.33 -10.57
CA VAL A 4 1.36 -0.91 -9.98
C VAL A 4 2.55 -0.18 -10.59
N ARG A 5 3.43 0.37 -9.75
CA ARG A 5 4.62 1.10 -10.20
C ARG A 5 5.87 0.50 -9.57
N TYR A 6 6.90 0.34 -10.40
CA TYR A 6 8.23 -0.15 -10.03
C TYR A 6 9.30 0.82 -10.53
N PRO A 7 9.56 1.92 -9.80
CA PRO A 7 10.66 2.83 -10.15
C PRO A 7 12.03 2.14 -10.17
N VAL A 8 12.27 1.20 -9.26
CA VAL A 8 13.43 0.28 -9.19
C VAL A 8 12.98 -1.03 -8.52
N GLU A 9 13.77 -2.11 -8.62
CA GLU A 9 13.35 -3.46 -8.19
C GLU A 9 12.89 -3.54 -6.72
N ASP A 10 13.50 -2.74 -5.83
CA ASP A 10 13.22 -2.70 -4.39
C ASP A 10 12.25 -1.57 -3.98
N LYS A 11 11.79 -0.74 -4.93
CA LYS A 11 10.85 0.34 -4.66
C LYS A 11 9.60 0.19 -5.49
N TYR A 12 8.46 0.16 -4.82
CA TYR A 12 7.18 0.00 -5.49
C TYR A 12 6.09 0.83 -4.84
N SER A 13 5.03 1.04 -5.62
CA SER A 13 3.76 1.53 -5.09
C SER A 13 2.60 0.74 -5.69
N PHE A 14 1.64 0.35 -4.85
CA PHE A 14 0.38 -0.25 -5.26
C PHE A 14 -0.73 0.75 -4.96
N HIS A 15 -1.34 1.29 -6.00
CA HIS A 15 -2.30 2.38 -5.90
C HIS A 15 -3.67 1.93 -6.40
N LEU A 16 -4.60 1.80 -5.47
CA LEU A 16 -6.01 1.59 -5.75
C LEU A 16 -6.79 2.90 -5.58
N ARG A 17 -7.60 3.22 -6.59
CA ARG A 17 -8.68 4.20 -6.48
C ARG A 17 -10.03 3.52 -6.65
N ALA A 18 -10.89 3.63 -5.63
CA ALA A 18 -12.20 2.99 -5.61
C ALA A 18 -13.21 3.82 -4.79
N LYS A 19 -14.43 3.98 -5.31
CA LYS A 19 -15.54 4.70 -4.64
C LYS A 19 -15.18 6.11 -4.12
N GLY A 20 -14.27 6.81 -4.79
CA GLY A 20 -13.79 8.14 -4.40
C GLY A 20 -12.60 8.14 -3.42
N ASP A 21 -12.29 6.99 -2.82
CA ASP A 21 -11.15 6.82 -1.91
C ASP A 21 -9.87 6.43 -2.68
N ILE A 22 -8.73 6.78 -2.08
CA ILE A 22 -7.39 6.33 -2.47
C ILE A 22 -6.85 5.37 -1.42
N TYR A 23 -6.27 4.25 -1.85
CA TYR A 23 -5.50 3.34 -1.02
C TYR A 23 -4.18 3.10 -1.73
N ARG A 24 -3.07 3.59 -1.16
CA ARG A 24 -1.75 3.40 -1.75
C ARG A 24 -0.77 2.85 -0.74
N ILE A 25 -0.22 1.67 -1.01
CA ILE A 25 1.00 1.18 -0.35
C ILE A 25 2.18 1.77 -1.12
N ASP A 26 3.15 2.33 -0.40
CA ASP A 26 4.30 3.01 -0.97
C ASP A 26 5.55 2.71 -0.13
N THR A 27 6.66 2.37 -0.79
CA THR A 27 7.95 2.09 -0.13
C THR A 27 8.94 3.25 -0.22
N ALA A 28 8.53 4.40 -0.76
CA ALA A 28 9.36 5.59 -0.78
C ALA A 28 9.64 6.11 0.65
N PRO A 29 10.90 6.50 0.97
CA PRO A 29 11.32 6.81 2.33
C PRO A 29 10.88 8.20 2.83
N HIS A 30 9.59 8.52 2.79
CA HIS A 30 9.05 9.85 3.10
C HIS A 30 8.71 10.07 4.58
N HIS A 31 8.36 9.01 5.30
CA HIS A 31 7.76 9.08 6.64
C HIS A 31 8.62 8.38 7.71
N PRO A 32 9.81 8.91 8.06
CA PRO A 32 10.71 8.29 9.05
C PRO A 32 10.12 8.17 10.46
N GLU A 33 9.03 8.87 10.74
CA GLU A 33 8.36 8.90 12.04
C GLU A 33 7.50 7.66 12.36
N ILE A 34 7.16 6.83 11.37
CA ILE A 34 6.29 5.65 11.57
C ILE A 34 7.13 4.37 11.75
N SER A 35 6.59 3.39 12.48
CA SER A 35 7.36 2.17 12.83
C SER A 35 7.66 1.25 11.64
N THR A 36 6.90 1.36 10.55
CA THR A 36 7.06 0.53 9.34
C THR A 36 7.95 1.17 8.28
N TYR A 37 8.62 2.28 8.59
CA TYR A 37 9.53 2.98 7.68
C TYR A 37 10.47 1.99 6.95
N PRO A 38 10.68 2.14 5.63
CA PRO A 38 10.18 3.19 4.74
C PRO A 38 8.75 3.00 4.24
N ARG A 39 8.11 1.88 4.56
CA ARG A 39 6.81 1.51 4.00
C ARG A 39 5.67 2.22 4.72
N HIS A 40 4.76 2.79 3.96
CA HIS A 40 3.60 3.52 4.46
C HIS A 40 2.37 3.30 3.59
N ILE A 41 1.20 3.64 4.12
CA ILE A 41 -0.08 3.59 3.40
C ILE A 41 -0.74 4.98 3.40
N HIS A 42 -1.10 5.47 2.22
CA HIS A 42 -2.08 6.54 2.07
C HIS A 42 -3.49 5.93 2.14
N PHE A 43 -4.25 6.23 3.21
CA PHE A 43 -5.52 5.56 3.52
C PHE A 43 -6.73 6.47 3.34
N LYS A 44 -7.59 6.15 2.38
CA LYS A 44 -8.75 6.94 1.90
C LYS A 44 -8.39 8.28 1.26
N ARG A 45 -7.38 8.96 1.77
CA ARG A 45 -6.89 10.26 1.31
C ARG A 45 -5.36 10.24 1.20
N GLU A 46 -4.84 11.08 0.32
CA GLU A 46 -3.41 11.24 0.08
C GLU A 46 -2.65 11.73 1.32
N ASP A 47 -3.25 12.57 2.15
CA ASP A 47 -2.61 13.14 3.34
C ASP A 47 -2.76 12.27 4.60
N ARG A 48 -3.53 11.18 4.53
CA ARG A 48 -3.76 10.29 5.66
C ARG A 48 -2.79 9.12 5.62
N ILE A 49 -1.65 9.30 6.27
CA ILE A 49 -0.58 8.29 6.33
C ILE A 49 -0.78 7.36 7.52
N ILE A 50 -0.70 6.06 7.28
CA ILE A 50 -0.71 5.03 8.32
C ILE A 50 0.43 4.02 8.08
N GLU A 51 0.74 3.26 9.11
CA GLU A 51 1.72 2.18 9.06
C GLU A 51 1.32 1.11 8.03
N ASP A 52 2.31 0.63 7.27
CA ASP A 52 2.15 -0.51 6.38
C ASP A 52 2.44 -1.82 7.12
N ARG A 53 1.38 -2.38 7.71
CA ARG A 53 1.40 -3.72 8.32
C ARG A 53 0.96 -4.83 7.35
N ILE A 54 0.81 -4.51 6.07
CA ILE A 54 0.33 -5.42 5.03
C ILE A 54 1.50 -6.06 4.29
N THR A 55 2.50 -5.26 3.92
CA THR A 55 3.68 -5.76 3.18
C THR A 55 4.88 -6.04 4.08
N ASN A 56 5.95 -6.60 3.52
CA ASN A 56 7.22 -6.82 4.21
C ASN A 56 8.38 -6.62 3.21
N LEU A 57 9.42 -5.85 3.58
CA LEU A 57 10.59 -5.62 2.72
C LEU A 57 11.42 -6.88 2.46
N GLY A 58 11.28 -7.92 3.28
CA GLY A 58 11.92 -9.22 3.04
C GLY A 58 11.26 -10.06 1.95
N ASN A 59 10.05 -9.69 1.52
CA ASN A 59 9.32 -10.39 0.47
C ASN A 59 9.61 -9.78 -0.92
N SER A 60 9.40 -10.55 -1.98
CA SER A 60 9.39 -10.00 -3.33
C SER A 60 8.23 -9.02 -3.52
N PRO A 61 8.30 -8.09 -4.47
CA PRO A 61 7.18 -7.20 -4.72
C PRO A 61 5.90 -7.93 -5.17
N GLU A 62 6.01 -9.06 -5.88
CA GLU A 62 4.86 -9.89 -6.25
C GLU A 62 4.19 -10.54 -5.04
N GLU A 63 4.98 -11.00 -4.06
CA GLU A 63 4.45 -11.53 -2.79
C GLU A 63 3.72 -10.42 -2.03
N ASN A 64 4.32 -9.23 -1.93
CA ASN A 64 3.68 -8.07 -1.33
C ASN A 64 2.42 -7.62 -2.08
N PHE A 65 2.40 -7.77 -3.41
CA PHE A 65 1.23 -7.46 -4.22
C PHE A 65 0.07 -8.43 -3.91
N LYS A 66 0.35 -9.73 -3.71
CA LYS A 66 -0.68 -10.70 -3.31
C LYS A 66 -1.31 -10.32 -1.97
N GLU A 67 -0.51 -9.98 -0.96
CA GLU A 67 -0.99 -9.51 0.34
C GLU A 67 -1.81 -8.22 0.22
N ALA A 68 -1.34 -7.26 -0.58
CA ALA A 68 -2.07 -6.04 -0.88
C ALA A 68 -3.45 -6.33 -1.50
N MET A 69 -3.55 -7.31 -2.40
CA MET A 69 -4.84 -7.69 -3.01
C MET A 69 -5.80 -8.36 -2.02
N VAL A 70 -5.29 -9.13 -1.05
CA VAL A 70 -6.11 -9.67 0.05
C VAL A 70 -6.66 -8.54 0.91
N TRP A 71 -5.82 -7.56 1.26
CA TRP A 71 -6.23 -6.37 2.00
C TRP A 71 -7.27 -5.55 1.24
N VAL A 72 -7.03 -5.29 -0.05
CA VAL A 72 -7.98 -4.59 -0.93
C VAL A 72 -9.33 -5.29 -1.00
N ARG A 73 -9.36 -6.63 -1.06
CA ARG A 73 -10.62 -7.38 -1.03
C ARG A 73 -11.42 -7.02 0.22
N GLY A 74 -10.79 -7.04 1.40
CA GLY A 74 -11.43 -6.66 2.66
C GLY A 74 -11.95 -5.21 2.70
N LEU A 75 -11.28 -4.28 2.01
CA LEU A 75 -11.74 -2.89 1.91
C LEU A 75 -12.99 -2.73 1.02
N LEU A 76 -13.07 -3.51 -0.06
CA LEU A 76 -14.12 -3.35 -1.06
C LEU A 76 -15.38 -4.18 -0.76
N THR A 77 -15.22 -5.24 0.03
CA THR A 77 -16.32 -6.08 0.53
C THR A 77 -16.39 -5.98 2.06
N PRO A 78 -16.94 -4.90 2.62
CA PRO A 78 -17.28 -4.91 4.04
C PRO A 78 -18.28 -6.04 4.30
N TYR A 79 -18.10 -6.78 5.39
CA TYR A 79 -19.11 -7.72 5.87
C TYR A 79 -20.44 -6.96 6.06
N GLU A 80 -21.52 -7.51 5.51
CA GLU A 80 -22.89 -7.02 5.71
C GLU A 80 -23.31 -7.10 7.18
#